data_AF-A0A967SYU7-F1
#
_entry.id   AF-A0A967SYU7-F1
#
_cell.length_a   1.000
_cell.length_b   1.000
_cell.length_c   1.000
_cell.angle_alpha   90.00
_cell.angle_beta   90.00
_cell.angle_gamma   90.00
#
_symmetry.space_group_name_H-M   'P 1'
#
loop_
_entity.id
_entity.type
_entity.pdbx_description
1 polymer ?
#
loop_
_entity_poly.entity_id
_entity_poly.type
_entity_poly.pdbx_seq_one_letter_code
_entity_poly.pdbx_strand_id
1 'polypeptide(L)'
;MAFGNIYNLAGPPRSVPLSVRIRVLFGGFLNQFGWIFFGFGLVGVWAFTINADLTGWYRFRGQLDTTEGKVIDSKKTLFRKGDSSHYKDTHVYAIHYAFTTADGKEYKGISYITGKQFEQGQKATIEYPQGKPQTSRIKGMRQKPVGPFGIFPVVFPMIGLLFIIRGIKKGIKANRLLTLGEQTTGRLKSKERTNTKVNKKPVYKLTFEFNTLEGMTYETLVKTHETGKFEDEAEEPLLYDPVRPSYAVMLDDLPGNPRINENGNIQAGSASGTILLLIIPLATIIGHGIYIYLKFLS
;
A
#
# COMPACT_ATOMS: atom_id res chain seq x y z
N MET A 1 -12.58 -49.19 1.92
CA MET A 1 -11.47 -48.22 1.78
C MET A 1 -11.89 -46.97 2.52
N ALA A 2 -11.15 -46.60 3.56
CA ALA A 2 -11.49 -45.45 4.40
C ALA A 2 -11.15 -44.17 3.64
N PHE A 3 -12.17 -43.37 3.31
CA PHE A 3 -11.97 -41.99 2.85
C PHE A 3 -11.31 -41.22 4.00
N GLY A 4 -10.12 -40.68 3.75
CA GLY A 4 -9.45 -39.76 4.67
C GLY A 4 -10.40 -38.61 5.02
N ASN A 5 -10.26 -38.08 6.24
CA ASN A 5 -11.16 -37.11 6.86
C ASN A 5 -11.52 -35.94 5.92
N ILE A 6 -12.59 -36.12 5.12
CA ILE A 6 -13.31 -35.03 4.50
C ILE A 6 -13.65 -34.09 5.66
N TYR A 7 -13.21 -32.83 5.59
CA TYR A 7 -13.63 -31.82 6.54
C TYR A 7 -15.15 -31.87 6.62
N ASN A 8 -15.75 -32.46 7.66
CA ASN A 8 -17.19 -32.66 7.67
C ASN A 8 -17.83 -31.35 8.15
N LEU A 9 -17.80 -30.28 7.34
CA LEU A 9 -18.40 -29.01 7.74
C LEU A 9 -19.90 -29.16 7.91
N ALA A 10 -20.45 -28.49 8.92
CA ALA A 10 -21.89 -28.38 9.06
C ALA A 10 -22.51 -27.74 7.80
N GLY A 11 -23.72 -28.16 7.43
CA GLY A 11 -24.43 -27.61 6.27
C GLY A 11 -24.66 -26.10 6.40
N PRO A 12 -24.73 -25.36 5.28
CA PRO A 12 -25.10 -23.94 5.31
C PRO A 12 -26.58 -23.75 5.72
N PRO A 13 -26.94 -22.65 6.39
CA PRO A 13 -26.09 -21.56 6.84
C PRO A 13 -25.29 -21.90 8.12
N ARG A 14 -23.98 -21.64 8.09
CA ARG A 14 -23.06 -21.89 9.21
C ARG A 14 -22.86 -20.65 10.08
N SER A 15 -22.79 -20.84 11.39
CA SER A 15 -22.36 -19.79 12.31
C SER A 15 -20.85 -19.61 12.26
N VAL A 16 -20.38 -18.44 11.82
CA VAL A 16 -18.94 -18.09 11.75
C VAL A 16 -18.62 -17.07 12.84
N PRO A 17 -17.81 -17.42 13.86
CA PRO A 17 -17.44 -16.51 14.93
C PRO A 17 -16.80 -15.22 14.41
N LEU A 18 -17.05 -14.08 15.08
CA LEU A 18 -16.50 -12.78 14.69
C LEU A 18 -14.97 -12.80 14.62
N SER A 19 -14.31 -13.50 15.53
CA SER A 19 -12.84 -13.64 15.54
C SER A 19 -12.33 -14.32 14.27
N VAL A 20 -13.04 -15.32 13.76
CA VAL A 20 -12.72 -15.97 12.48
C VAL A 20 -12.98 -15.02 11.32
N ARG A 21 -14.11 -14.30 11.31
CA ARG A 21 -14.39 -13.31 10.27
C ARG A 21 -13.29 -12.26 10.15
N ILE A 22 -12.79 -11.76 11.28
CA ILE A 22 -11.68 -10.79 11.34
C ILE A 22 -10.37 -11.44 10.86
N ARG A 23 -10.05 -12.66 11.31
CA ARG A 23 -8.85 -13.39 10.86
C ARG A 23 -8.86 -13.66 9.35
N VAL A 24 -10.01 -13.99 8.79
CA VAL A 24 -10.17 -14.18 7.35
C VAL A 24 -10.05 -12.86 6.59
N LEU A 25 -10.53 -11.75 7.16
CA LEU A 25 -10.41 -10.42 6.54
C LEU A 25 -9.01 -9.84 6.60
N PHE A 26 -8.29 -10.02 7.71
CA PHE A 26 -7.02 -9.31 7.96
C PHE A 26 -5.81 -10.22 8.10
N GLY A 27 -5.99 -11.51 8.39
CA GLY A 27 -4.90 -12.45 8.71
C GLY A 27 -4.15 -13.03 7.52
N GLY A 28 -4.65 -12.86 6.30
CA GLY A 28 -3.95 -13.29 5.10
C GLY A 28 -2.67 -12.49 4.84
N PHE A 29 -1.66 -13.13 4.27
CA PHE A 29 -0.37 -12.52 3.92
C PHE A 29 -0.51 -11.19 3.16
N LEU A 30 -1.39 -11.14 2.15
CA LEU A 30 -1.64 -9.92 1.36
C LEU A 30 -2.10 -8.73 2.22
N ASN A 31 -2.95 -8.97 3.22
CA ASN A 31 -3.41 -7.91 4.10
C ASN A 31 -2.31 -7.46 5.04
N GLN A 32 -1.65 -8.38 5.74
CA GLN A 32 -0.59 -8.02 6.70
C GLN A 32 0.56 -7.30 6.00
N PHE A 33 1.06 -7.85 4.89
CA PHE A 33 2.10 -7.21 4.08
C PHE A 33 1.61 -5.87 3.52
N GLY A 34 0.37 -5.82 3.00
CA GLY A 34 -0.22 -4.61 2.46
C GLY A 34 -0.30 -3.48 3.47
N TRP A 35 -0.73 -3.76 4.71
CA TRP A 35 -0.79 -2.76 5.79
C TRP A 35 0.58 -2.27 6.24
N ILE A 36 1.57 -3.15 6.37
CA ILE A 36 2.95 -2.75 6.67
C ILE A 36 3.48 -1.81 5.58
N PHE A 37 3.34 -2.22 4.31
CA PHE A 37 3.86 -1.47 3.18
C PHE A 37 3.12 -0.13 2.99
N PHE A 38 1.82 -0.12 3.27
CA PHE A 38 0.99 1.09 3.25
C PHE A 38 1.40 2.08 4.35
N GLY A 39 1.41 1.65 5.61
CA GLY A 39 1.76 2.53 6.73
C GLY A 39 3.20 3.03 6.67
N PHE A 40 4.17 2.14 6.45
CA PHE A 40 5.56 2.54 6.32
C PHE A 40 5.78 3.45 5.09
N GLY A 41 5.13 3.15 3.97
CA GLY A 41 5.18 4.00 2.78
C GLY A 41 4.66 5.41 3.02
N LEU A 42 3.57 5.56 3.81
CA LEU A 42 3.03 6.85 4.18
C LEU A 42 4.02 7.71 4.99
N VAL A 43 4.85 7.11 5.86
CA VAL A 43 5.93 7.85 6.56
C VAL A 43 6.86 8.55 5.54
N GLY A 44 7.24 7.85 4.47
CA GLY A 44 8.03 8.43 3.38
C GLY A 44 7.30 9.56 2.65
N VAL A 45 5.99 9.44 2.44
CA VAL A 45 5.16 10.51 1.84
C VAL A 45 5.17 11.76 2.72
N TRP A 46 5.00 11.61 4.04
CA TRP A 46 5.03 12.73 4.98
C TRP A 46 6.40 13.41 5.05
N ALA A 47 7.48 12.63 5.02
CA ALA A 47 8.84 13.13 5.10
C ALA A 47 9.29 13.84 3.81
N PHE A 48 9.03 13.24 2.65
CA PHE A 48 9.62 13.68 1.38
C PHE A 48 8.61 14.29 0.42
N THR A 49 7.47 13.64 0.19
CA THR A 49 6.53 14.04 -0.86
C THR A 49 5.87 15.38 -0.58
N ILE A 50 5.49 15.65 0.66
CA ILE A 50 4.95 16.98 1.03
C ILE A 50 5.98 18.09 0.79
N ASN A 51 7.26 17.77 0.96
CA ASN A 51 8.37 18.69 0.79
C ASN A 51 8.97 18.66 -0.63
N ALA A 52 8.38 17.89 -1.55
CA ALA A 52 8.87 17.75 -2.93
C ALA A 52 8.44 18.96 -3.77
N ASP A 53 9.41 19.54 -4.48
CA ASP A 53 9.17 20.61 -5.42
C ASP A 53 8.73 20.06 -6.78
N LEU A 54 7.42 20.09 -7.00
CA LEU A 54 6.81 19.78 -8.30
C LEU A 54 6.44 21.06 -9.07
N THR A 55 6.66 22.24 -8.49
CA THR A 55 6.17 23.52 -9.03
C THR A 55 6.82 23.88 -10.36
N GLY A 56 8.04 23.42 -10.61
CA GLY A 56 8.70 23.52 -11.91
C GLY A 56 7.93 22.84 -13.05
N TRP A 57 7.06 21.86 -12.75
CA TRP A 57 6.29 21.14 -13.76
C TRP A 57 4.94 21.78 -14.09
N TYR A 58 4.41 22.66 -13.26
CA TYR A 58 3.06 23.21 -13.48
C TYR A 58 2.91 24.71 -13.18
N ARG A 59 3.69 25.30 -12.26
CA ARG A 59 3.65 26.74 -11.96
C ARG A 59 4.66 27.53 -12.77
N PHE A 60 5.89 27.04 -12.90
CA PHE A 60 6.97 27.72 -13.62
C PHE A 60 7.12 27.22 -15.06
N ARG A 61 5.99 27.01 -15.74
CA ARG A 61 5.91 26.72 -17.18
C ARG A 61 5.27 27.91 -17.89
N GLY A 62 5.74 28.20 -19.10
CA GLY A 62 5.22 29.31 -19.92
C GLY A 62 5.99 30.61 -19.71
N GLN A 63 5.32 31.75 -19.90
CA GLN A 63 5.93 33.07 -19.73
C GLN A 63 6.18 33.35 -18.24
N LEU A 64 7.40 33.75 -17.94
CA LEU A 64 7.85 34.13 -16.61
C LEU A 64 8.37 35.56 -16.66
N ASP A 65 7.89 36.38 -15.74
CA ASP A 65 8.46 37.68 -15.50
C ASP A 65 9.69 37.54 -14.63
N THR A 66 10.68 38.41 -14.86
CA THR A 66 11.91 38.44 -14.05
C THR A 66 12.19 39.83 -13.54
N THR A 67 12.68 39.93 -12.31
CA THR A 67 13.12 41.19 -11.71
C THR A 67 14.35 40.97 -10.83
N GLU A 68 15.03 42.06 -10.46
CA GLU A 68 16.12 42.01 -9.49
C GLU A 68 15.54 42.01 -8.06
N GLY A 69 16.01 41.07 -7.25
CA GLY A 69 15.74 41.00 -5.82
C GLY A 69 17.02 40.94 -5.01
N LYS A 70 16.88 40.92 -3.69
CA LYS A 70 17.98 40.82 -2.74
C LYS A 70 17.77 39.65 -1.79
N VAL A 71 18.84 38.92 -1.51
CA VAL A 71 18.87 37.90 -0.47
C VAL A 71 18.78 38.59 0.89
N ILE A 72 17.84 38.17 1.71
CA ILE A 72 17.67 38.64 3.09
C ILE A 72 18.47 37.73 4.04
N ASP A 73 18.41 36.42 3.81
CA ASP A 73 19.01 35.42 4.70
C ASP A 73 19.21 34.08 3.98
N SER A 74 20.14 33.26 4.48
CA SER A 74 20.46 31.94 3.94
C SER A 74 20.59 30.91 5.08
N LYS A 75 19.53 30.15 5.33
CA LYS A 75 19.46 29.18 6.43
C LYS A 75 19.74 27.75 5.99
N LYS A 76 20.46 27.00 6.82
CA LYS A 76 20.66 25.56 6.64
C LYS A 76 19.36 24.81 6.95
N THR A 77 18.94 23.88 6.09
CA THR A 77 17.78 23.01 6.36
C THR A 77 18.21 21.65 6.90
N LEU A 78 17.24 20.88 7.39
CA LEU A 78 17.45 19.47 7.78
C LEU A 78 17.63 18.53 6.57
N PHE A 79 17.35 19.00 5.35
CA PHE A 79 17.46 18.18 4.15
C PHE A 79 18.89 18.14 3.62
N ARG A 80 19.28 16.94 3.17
CA ARG A 80 20.60 16.61 2.62
C ARG A 80 20.45 15.87 1.30
N LYS A 81 21.44 16.01 0.41
CA LYS A 81 21.53 15.27 -0.84
C LYS A 81 22.87 14.53 -0.85
N GLY A 82 22.80 13.21 -1.06
CA GLY A 82 23.95 12.31 -1.07
C GLY A 82 23.96 11.43 0.17
N ASP A 83 23.80 10.13 -0.04
CA ASP A 83 24.08 9.09 0.96
C ASP A 83 24.43 7.80 0.21
N SER A 84 25.71 7.69 -0.12
CA SER A 84 26.42 6.45 -0.44
C SER A 84 27.90 6.81 -0.36
N SER A 85 28.76 5.84 -0.06
CA SER A 85 30.21 5.94 0.15
C SER A 85 31.03 6.65 -0.96
N HIS A 86 30.37 7.19 -2.00
CA HIS A 86 30.96 7.91 -3.12
C HIS A 86 30.44 9.35 -3.31
N TYR A 87 29.48 9.83 -2.52
CA TYR A 87 28.96 11.22 -2.64
C TYR A 87 29.17 12.02 -1.36
N LYS A 88 29.72 13.24 -1.52
CA LYS A 88 29.85 14.21 -0.43
C LYS A 88 28.46 14.64 0.03
N ASP A 89 28.14 14.35 1.28
CA ASP A 89 26.92 14.81 1.94
C ASP A 89 26.81 16.34 1.85
N THR A 90 25.77 16.80 1.15
CA THR A 90 25.59 18.21 0.80
C THR A 90 24.23 18.71 1.28
N HIS A 91 24.25 19.74 2.13
CA HIS A 91 23.04 20.32 2.68
C HIS A 91 22.21 21.09 1.65
N VAL A 92 20.90 21.10 1.86
CA VAL A 92 19.98 22.04 1.20
C VAL A 92 19.86 23.29 2.06
N TYR A 93 19.99 24.45 1.43
CA TYR A 93 19.82 25.77 2.05
C TYR A 93 18.50 26.41 1.62
N ALA A 94 17.86 27.12 2.55
CA ALA A 94 16.71 27.97 2.33
C ALA A 94 17.16 29.43 2.23
N ILE A 95 17.01 30.02 1.05
CA ILE A 95 17.40 31.38 0.71
C ILE A 95 16.16 32.25 0.77
N HIS A 96 16.10 33.12 1.78
CA HIS A 96 15.06 34.12 1.92
C HIS A 96 15.42 35.33 1.08
N TYR A 97 14.48 35.87 0.32
CA TYR A 97 14.71 37.02 -0.54
C TYR A 97 13.50 37.96 -0.58
N ALA A 98 13.75 39.21 -0.96
CA ALA A 98 12.75 40.22 -1.25
C ALA A 98 12.95 40.80 -2.64
N PHE A 99 11.88 41.24 -3.28
CA PHE A 99 11.91 41.91 -4.56
C PHE A 99 10.71 42.84 -4.72
N THR A 100 10.82 43.79 -5.64
CA THR A 100 9.77 44.74 -5.97
C THR A 100 9.33 44.52 -7.41
N THR A 101 8.02 44.43 -7.63
CA THR A 101 7.39 44.32 -8.95
C THR A 101 7.27 45.68 -9.63
N ALA A 102 6.95 45.71 -10.92
CA ALA A 102 6.83 46.95 -11.69
C ALA A 102 5.74 47.90 -11.16
N ASP A 103 4.73 47.38 -10.46
CA ASP A 103 3.69 48.17 -9.77
C ASP A 103 4.14 48.70 -8.39
N GLY A 104 5.42 48.55 -8.03
CA GLY A 104 6.01 49.09 -6.81
C GLY A 104 5.76 48.26 -5.54
N LYS A 105 5.08 47.11 -5.63
CA LYS A 105 4.79 46.27 -4.47
C LYS A 105 5.98 45.37 -4.10
N GLU A 106 6.26 45.27 -2.81
CA GLU A 106 7.30 44.38 -2.27
C GLU A 106 6.73 42.99 -2.01
N TYR A 107 7.47 41.96 -2.42
CA TYR A 107 7.18 40.56 -2.17
C TYR A 107 8.38 39.88 -1.53
N LYS A 108 8.09 38.88 -0.68
CA LYS A 108 9.10 38.03 -0.03
C LYS A 108 8.86 36.58 -0.39
N GLY A 109 9.94 35.83 -0.52
CA GLY A 109 9.87 34.41 -0.83
C GLY A 109 11.03 33.61 -0.26
N ILE A 110 10.93 32.30 -0.41
CA ILE A 110 11.96 31.35 -0.03
C ILE A 110 12.28 30.49 -1.24
N SER A 111 13.56 30.30 -1.51
CA SER A 111 14.05 29.39 -2.54
C SER A 111 15.07 28.42 -1.97
N TYR A 112 15.16 27.24 -2.56
CA TYR A 112 15.96 26.14 -2.04
C TYR A 112 17.00 25.70 -3.06
N ILE A 113 18.24 25.56 -2.60
CA ILE A 113 19.37 25.14 -3.41
C ILE A 113 20.27 24.19 -2.61
N THR A 114 20.89 23.23 -3.30
CA THR A 114 21.81 22.27 -2.67
C THR A 114 23.24 22.82 -2.72
N GLY A 115 23.92 22.82 -1.58
CA GLY A 115 25.36 23.05 -1.47
C GLY A 115 25.81 24.50 -1.61
N LYS A 116 24.89 25.46 -1.78
CA LYS A 116 25.22 26.87 -1.98
C LYS A 116 24.53 27.74 -0.93
N GLN A 117 25.33 28.57 -0.27
CA GLN A 117 24.87 29.67 0.58
C GLN A 117 24.98 30.99 -0.18
N PHE A 118 24.21 31.98 0.27
CA PHE A 118 24.20 33.33 -0.29
C PHE A 118 24.40 34.34 0.84
N GLU A 119 25.08 35.44 0.53
CA GLU A 119 25.29 36.53 1.48
C GLU A 119 24.06 37.43 1.56
N GLN A 120 23.82 38.00 2.74
CA GLN A 120 22.76 38.98 2.91
C GLN A 120 23.06 40.22 2.05
N GLY A 121 22.02 40.74 1.38
CA GLY A 121 22.13 41.85 0.44
C GLY A 121 22.55 41.45 -0.97
N GLN A 122 22.98 40.20 -1.19
CA GLN A 122 23.38 39.73 -2.51
C GLN A 122 22.20 39.84 -3.50
N LYS A 123 22.49 40.43 -4.67
CA LYS A 123 21.51 40.53 -5.76
C LYS A 123 21.22 39.16 -6.36
N ALA A 124 19.95 38.89 -6.65
CA ALA A 124 19.51 37.66 -7.28
C ALA A 124 18.38 37.95 -8.29
N THR A 125 18.40 37.26 -9.42
CA THR A 125 17.28 37.31 -10.38
C THR A 125 16.13 36.49 -9.83
N ILE A 126 14.98 37.13 -9.63
CA ILE A 126 13.74 36.48 -9.20
C ILE A 126 12.89 36.24 -10.42
N GLU A 127 12.30 35.05 -10.52
CA GLU A 127 11.31 34.70 -11.54
C GLU A 127 9.97 34.36 -10.89
N TYR A 128 8.89 34.74 -11.55
CA TYR A 128 7.52 34.42 -11.14
C TYR A 128 6.60 34.28 -12.37
N PRO A 129 5.53 33.47 -12.31
CA PRO A 129 4.55 33.40 -13.38
C PRO A 129 3.88 34.76 -13.58
N GLN A 130 3.65 35.13 -14.84
CA GLN A 130 3.09 36.43 -15.19
C GLN A 130 1.80 36.73 -14.39
N GLY A 131 1.76 37.91 -13.77
CA GLY A 131 0.64 38.35 -12.92
C GLY A 131 0.48 37.60 -11.58
N LYS A 132 1.43 36.73 -11.19
CA LYS A 132 1.39 35.97 -9.94
C LYS A 132 2.69 36.08 -9.11
N PRO A 133 3.12 37.30 -8.73
CA PRO A 133 4.37 37.53 -7.98
C PRO A 133 4.41 36.83 -6.60
N GLN A 134 3.26 36.52 -6.00
CA GLN A 134 3.17 35.72 -4.77
C GLN A 134 3.73 34.30 -4.94
N THR A 135 3.87 33.80 -6.16
CA THR A 135 4.53 32.54 -6.47
C THR A 135 5.85 32.82 -7.18
N SER A 136 6.87 33.15 -6.41
CA SER A 136 8.20 33.48 -6.93
C SER A 136 9.26 32.45 -6.52
N ARG A 137 10.39 32.45 -7.23
CA ARG A 137 11.63 31.80 -6.80
C ARG A 137 12.84 32.55 -7.36
N ILE A 138 14.00 32.39 -6.74
CA ILE A 138 15.26 32.77 -7.37
C ILE A 138 15.45 31.89 -8.61
N LYS A 139 15.77 32.50 -9.75
CA LYS A 139 15.94 31.82 -11.03
C LYS A 139 16.89 30.63 -10.91
N GLY A 140 16.43 29.46 -11.35
CA GLY A 140 17.17 28.19 -11.28
C GLY A 140 17.12 27.47 -9.92
N MET A 141 16.44 28.01 -8.92
CA MET A 141 16.24 27.36 -7.62
C MET A 141 14.86 26.71 -7.48
N ARG A 142 14.65 25.97 -6.39
CA ARG A 142 13.40 25.27 -6.07
C ARG A 142 12.53 26.08 -5.11
N GLN A 143 11.21 25.88 -5.14
CA GLN A 143 10.28 26.40 -4.12
C GLN A 143 10.17 25.52 -2.88
N LYS A 144 10.67 24.29 -2.93
CA LYS A 144 10.67 23.36 -1.79
C LYS A 144 12.01 22.63 -1.65
N PRO A 145 12.36 22.15 -0.45
CA PRO A 145 13.71 21.63 -0.19
C PRO A 145 14.00 20.29 -0.87
N VAL A 146 12.99 19.45 -1.09
CA VAL A 146 13.17 18.16 -1.76
C VAL A 146 12.92 18.35 -3.27
N GLY A 147 13.75 17.72 -4.10
CA GLY A 147 13.57 17.77 -5.54
C GLY A 147 12.33 17.01 -6.01
N PRO A 148 12.04 16.99 -7.32
CA PRO A 148 10.86 16.32 -7.87
C PRO A 148 10.81 14.82 -7.56
N PHE A 149 11.97 14.15 -7.43
CA PHE A 149 12.04 12.74 -7.03
C PHE A 149 11.54 12.46 -5.60
N GLY A 150 11.27 13.49 -4.80
CA GLY A 150 10.59 13.34 -3.50
C GLY A 150 9.17 12.76 -3.60
N ILE A 151 8.61 12.63 -4.80
CA ILE A 151 7.34 11.91 -5.04
C ILE A 151 7.48 10.39 -5.08
N PHE A 152 8.69 9.86 -5.26
CA PHE A 152 8.92 8.41 -5.37
C PHE A 152 8.34 7.57 -4.21
N PRO A 153 8.37 8.03 -2.94
CA PRO A 153 7.77 7.30 -1.82
C PRO A 153 6.28 6.98 -1.99
N VAL A 154 5.53 7.68 -2.84
CA VAL A 154 4.09 7.41 -3.10
C VAL A 154 3.86 6.03 -3.72
N VAL A 155 4.85 5.45 -4.40
CA VAL A 155 4.72 4.11 -5.00
C VAL A 155 4.47 3.04 -3.93
N PHE A 156 5.09 3.17 -2.75
CA PHE A 156 4.97 2.21 -1.66
C PHE A 156 3.54 2.09 -1.11
N PRO A 157 2.87 3.17 -0.66
CA PRO A 157 1.49 3.07 -0.20
C PRO A 157 0.53 2.65 -1.31
N MET A 158 0.79 3.00 -2.58
CA MET A 158 -0.06 2.51 -3.68
C MET A 158 0.01 0.99 -3.84
N ILE A 159 1.21 0.40 -3.76
CA ILE A 159 1.39 -1.06 -3.79
C ILE A 159 0.76 -1.71 -2.55
N GLY A 160 0.97 -1.11 -1.36
CA GLY A 160 0.37 -1.58 -0.11
C GLY A 160 -1.15 -1.61 -0.18
N LEU A 161 -1.76 -0.51 -0.65
CA LEU A 161 -3.20 -0.38 -0.85
C LEU A 161 -3.75 -1.42 -1.83
N LEU A 162 -3.04 -1.69 -2.92
CA LEU A 162 -3.43 -2.74 -3.87
C LEU A 162 -3.48 -4.13 -3.21
N PHE A 163 -2.53 -4.45 -2.35
CA PHE A 163 -2.54 -5.70 -1.58
C PHE A 163 -3.63 -5.75 -0.53
N ILE A 164 -3.89 -4.66 0.18
CA ILE A 164 -5.02 -4.54 1.12
C ILE A 164 -6.35 -4.79 0.38
N ILE A 165 -6.59 -4.11 -0.73
CA ILE A 165 -7.85 -4.26 -1.49
C ILE A 165 -8.03 -5.71 -1.96
N ARG A 166 -6.98 -6.34 -2.51
CA ARG A 166 -7.05 -7.74 -2.96
C ARG A 166 -7.24 -8.71 -1.79
N GLY A 167 -6.55 -8.49 -0.69
CA GLY A 167 -6.66 -9.29 0.53
C GLY A 167 -8.06 -9.22 1.14
N ILE A 168 -8.60 -8.01 1.31
CA ILE A 168 -9.97 -7.80 1.81
C ILE A 168 -11.00 -8.44 0.87
N LYS A 169 -10.88 -8.27 -0.45
CA LYS A 169 -11.79 -8.94 -1.42
C LYS A 169 -11.75 -10.46 -1.27
N LYS A 170 -10.57 -11.06 -1.11
CA LYS A 170 -10.42 -12.50 -0.85
C LYS A 170 -11.09 -12.89 0.49
N GLY A 171 -10.88 -12.09 1.54
CA GLY A 171 -11.47 -12.32 2.86
C GLY A 171 -13.00 -12.20 2.89
N ILE A 172 -13.58 -11.22 2.19
CA ILE A 172 -15.04 -11.09 2.04
C ILE A 172 -15.61 -12.33 1.33
N LYS A 173 -14.95 -12.77 0.25
CA LYS A 173 -15.31 -14.00 -0.46
C LYS A 173 -15.28 -15.22 0.44
N ALA A 174 -14.18 -15.41 1.15
CA ALA A 174 -14.01 -16.51 2.10
C ALA A 174 -15.06 -16.48 3.22
N ASN A 175 -15.33 -15.32 3.83
CA ASN A 175 -16.34 -15.19 4.89
C ASN A 175 -17.76 -15.53 4.41
N ARG A 176 -18.11 -15.10 3.19
CA ARG A 176 -19.39 -15.46 2.58
C ARG A 176 -19.49 -16.98 2.40
N LEU A 177 -18.46 -17.60 1.83
CA LEU A 177 -18.43 -19.04 1.57
C LEU A 177 -18.37 -19.89 2.85
N LEU A 178 -17.72 -19.40 3.89
CA LEU A 178 -17.74 -20.05 5.21
C LEU A 178 -19.13 -20.05 5.86
N THR A 179 -19.98 -19.07 5.52
CA THR A 179 -21.34 -18.94 6.06
C THR A 179 -22.35 -19.68 5.18
N LEU A 180 -22.28 -19.50 3.87
CA LEU A 180 -23.35 -19.89 2.93
C LEU A 180 -22.89 -20.87 1.85
N GLY A 181 -21.60 -21.20 1.79
CA GLY A 181 -21.09 -22.07 0.74
C GLY A 181 -21.51 -23.52 0.95
N GLU A 182 -21.71 -24.23 -0.14
CA GLU A 182 -21.80 -25.68 -0.15
C GLU A 182 -20.40 -26.27 -0.21
N GLN A 183 -20.22 -27.43 0.45
CA GLN A 183 -18.96 -28.15 0.42
C GLN A 183 -18.96 -29.19 -0.69
N THR A 184 -17.82 -29.33 -1.36
CA THR A 184 -17.52 -30.43 -2.28
C THR A 184 -16.01 -30.67 -2.28
N THR A 185 -15.55 -31.62 -3.07
CA THR A 185 -14.14 -31.91 -3.30
C THR A 185 -13.77 -31.54 -4.74
N GLY A 186 -12.52 -31.15 -4.95
CA GLY A 186 -11.98 -30.80 -6.25
C GLY A 186 -10.77 -31.63 -6.60
N ARG A 187 -10.73 -32.19 -7.80
CA ARG A 187 -9.57 -32.93 -8.30
C ARG A 187 -8.61 -31.98 -9.01
N LEU A 188 -7.31 -32.09 -8.75
CA LEU A 188 -6.30 -31.31 -9.45
C LEU A 188 -6.31 -31.64 -10.95
N LYS A 189 -6.64 -30.65 -11.77
CA LYS A 189 -6.71 -30.74 -13.24
C LYS A 189 -5.42 -30.28 -13.91
N SER A 190 -4.81 -29.19 -13.43
CA SER A 190 -3.56 -28.69 -13.98
C SER A 190 -2.67 -28.00 -12.95
N LYS A 191 -1.35 -28.06 -13.20
CA LYS A 191 -0.30 -27.40 -12.41
C LYS A 191 0.64 -26.66 -13.34
N GLU A 192 0.52 -25.33 -13.34
CA GLU A 192 1.28 -24.45 -14.22
C GLU A 192 2.29 -23.62 -13.42
N ARG A 193 3.56 -23.66 -13.81
CA ARG A 193 4.58 -22.80 -13.20
C ARG A 193 4.32 -21.35 -13.62
N THR A 194 4.33 -20.42 -12.66
CA THR A 194 4.25 -18.97 -12.95
C THR A 194 5.63 -18.33 -13.03
N ASN A 195 5.70 -17.09 -13.50
CA ASN A 195 6.94 -16.29 -13.51
C ASN A 195 7.33 -15.73 -12.13
N THR A 196 6.54 -16.00 -11.08
CA THR A 196 6.76 -15.48 -9.73
C THR A 196 7.50 -16.50 -8.86
N LYS A 197 8.41 -16.01 -8.01
CA LYS A 197 9.07 -16.81 -6.96
C LYS A 197 8.84 -16.17 -5.59
N VAL A 198 8.65 -16.99 -4.56
CA VAL A 198 8.58 -16.58 -3.16
C VAL A 198 9.63 -17.40 -2.40
N ASN A 199 10.55 -16.74 -1.70
CA ASN A 199 11.65 -17.41 -0.99
C ASN A 199 12.43 -18.40 -1.88
N LYS A 200 12.75 -17.98 -3.12
CA LYS A 200 13.41 -18.79 -4.17
C LYS A 200 12.62 -20.01 -4.67
N LYS A 201 11.44 -20.30 -4.11
CA LYS A 201 10.53 -21.35 -4.59
C LYS A 201 9.59 -20.78 -5.65
N PRO A 202 9.38 -21.48 -6.79
CA PRO A 202 8.43 -21.03 -7.81
C PRO A 202 7.00 -21.07 -7.28
N VAL A 203 6.21 -20.08 -7.64
CA VAL A 203 4.76 -20.10 -7.44
C VAL A 203 4.12 -20.86 -8.60
N TYR A 204 3.24 -21.80 -8.29
CA TYR A 204 2.41 -22.52 -9.26
C TYR A 204 0.98 -22.00 -9.23
N LYS A 205 0.32 -22.07 -10.38
CA LYS A 205 -1.13 -21.95 -10.54
C LYS A 205 -1.68 -23.38 -10.63
N LEU A 206 -2.47 -23.77 -9.65
CA LEU A 206 -3.15 -25.05 -9.56
C LEU A 206 -4.61 -24.82 -9.97
N THR A 207 -5.13 -25.63 -10.88
CA THR A 207 -6.53 -25.59 -11.32
C THR A 207 -7.21 -26.86 -10.85
N PHE A 208 -8.32 -26.72 -10.12
CA PHE A 208 -9.10 -27.81 -9.58
C PHE A 208 -10.45 -27.86 -10.28
N GLU A 209 -10.86 -29.05 -10.66
CA GLU A 209 -12.16 -29.36 -11.24
C GLU A 209 -13.05 -29.98 -10.17
N PHE A 210 -14.30 -29.53 -10.06
CA PHE A 210 -15.26 -30.05 -9.09
C PHE A 210 -16.67 -30.10 -9.68
N ASN A 211 -17.51 -30.96 -9.11
CA ASN A 211 -18.91 -31.08 -9.47
C ASN A 211 -19.81 -30.44 -8.40
N THR A 212 -20.85 -29.74 -8.83
CA THR A 212 -21.93 -29.29 -7.95
C THR A 212 -22.84 -30.46 -7.57
N LEU A 213 -23.72 -30.25 -6.59
CA LEU A 213 -24.75 -31.22 -6.21
C LEU A 213 -25.69 -31.58 -7.38
N GLU A 214 -25.81 -30.69 -8.36
CA GLU A 214 -26.61 -30.87 -9.58
C GLU A 214 -25.84 -31.63 -10.68
N GLY A 215 -24.60 -32.04 -10.42
CA GLY A 215 -23.75 -32.77 -11.37
C GLY A 215 -23.03 -31.89 -12.40
N MET A 216 -23.08 -30.56 -12.27
CA MET A 216 -22.41 -29.64 -13.19
C MET A 216 -20.95 -29.44 -12.81
N THR A 217 -20.06 -29.49 -13.80
CA THR A 217 -18.61 -29.35 -13.59
C THR A 217 -18.14 -27.90 -13.68
N TYR A 218 -17.35 -27.47 -12.71
CA TYR A 218 -16.73 -26.14 -12.63
C TYR A 218 -15.26 -26.23 -12.25
N GLU A 219 -14.56 -25.10 -12.42
CA GLU A 219 -13.16 -24.98 -12.05
C GLU A 219 -12.93 -23.86 -11.03
N THR A 220 -11.94 -24.08 -10.16
CA THR A 220 -11.37 -23.05 -9.29
C THR A 220 -9.84 -23.08 -9.37
N LEU A 221 -9.20 -21.98 -8.99
CA LEU A 221 -7.74 -21.85 -9.08
C LEU A 221 -7.13 -21.36 -7.77
N VAL A 222 -5.94 -21.88 -7.48
CA VAL A 222 -5.08 -21.43 -6.38
C VAL A 222 -3.71 -21.07 -6.93
N LYS A 223 -3.11 -20.01 -6.41
CA LYS A 223 -1.71 -19.65 -6.72
C LYS A 223 -0.87 -19.73 -5.45
N THR A 224 0.04 -20.70 -5.38
CA THR A 224 0.84 -20.96 -4.18
C THR A 224 2.25 -21.45 -4.53
N HIS A 225 3.19 -21.25 -3.60
CA HIS A 225 4.51 -21.87 -3.63
C HIS A 225 4.59 -23.12 -2.73
N GLU A 226 3.52 -23.39 -1.96
CA GLU A 226 3.36 -24.54 -1.07
C GLU A 226 2.41 -25.54 -1.73
N THR A 227 2.80 -26.12 -2.87
CA THR A 227 1.90 -27.00 -3.64
C THR A 227 1.53 -28.28 -2.91
N GLY A 228 2.39 -28.74 -1.98
CA GLY A 228 2.14 -29.96 -1.20
C GLY A 228 0.98 -29.87 -0.20
N LYS A 229 0.33 -28.71 -0.04
CA LYS A 229 -0.92 -28.54 0.73
C LYS A 229 -2.19 -28.77 -0.10
N PHE A 230 -2.02 -29.06 -1.39
CA PHE A 230 -3.09 -29.22 -2.36
C PHE A 230 -2.81 -30.41 -3.29
N GLU A 231 -1.90 -31.28 -2.86
CA GLU A 231 -1.43 -32.47 -3.57
C GLU A 231 -1.28 -33.64 -2.58
N ASP A 232 -1.70 -33.47 -1.33
CA ASP A 232 -1.67 -34.47 -0.27
C ASP A 232 -2.89 -35.39 -0.33
N GLU A 233 -3.99 -34.94 -0.93
CA GLU A 233 -5.20 -35.72 -1.13
C GLU A 233 -5.51 -35.89 -2.62
N ALA A 234 -6.19 -36.98 -2.98
CA ALA A 234 -6.59 -37.20 -4.38
C ALA A 234 -7.66 -36.18 -4.84
N GLU A 235 -8.48 -35.73 -3.90
CA GLU A 235 -9.44 -34.66 -4.07
C GLU A 235 -9.35 -33.72 -2.87
N GLU A 236 -9.31 -32.43 -3.16
CA GLU A 236 -9.06 -31.38 -2.17
C GLU A 236 -10.38 -30.69 -1.76
N PRO A 237 -10.61 -30.43 -0.47
CA PRO A 237 -11.85 -29.83 0.01
C PRO A 237 -12.01 -28.38 -0.43
N LEU A 238 -13.22 -28.01 -0.87
CA LEU A 238 -13.53 -26.64 -1.27
C LEU A 238 -14.96 -26.23 -0.92
N LEU A 239 -15.16 -24.92 -0.90
CA LEU A 239 -16.46 -24.28 -0.73
C LEU A 239 -16.85 -23.53 -2.00
N TYR A 240 -18.10 -23.64 -2.43
CA TYR A 240 -18.65 -22.88 -3.55
C TYR A 240 -20.01 -22.26 -3.23
N ASP A 241 -20.37 -21.19 -3.93
CA ASP A 241 -21.70 -20.58 -3.84
C ASP A 241 -22.67 -21.38 -4.72
N PRO A 242 -23.74 -22.01 -4.18
CA PRO A 242 -24.64 -22.83 -4.99
C PRO A 242 -25.36 -22.02 -6.07
N VAL A 243 -25.59 -20.71 -5.87
CA VAL A 243 -26.22 -19.84 -6.87
C VAL A 243 -25.21 -19.35 -7.91
N ARG A 244 -23.91 -19.37 -7.59
CA ARG A 244 -22.82 -18.97 -8.50
C ARG A 244 -21.60 -19.89 -8.33
N PRO A 245 -21.60 -21.11 -8.88
CA PRO A 245 -20.58 -22.12 -8.57
C PRO A 245 -19.13 -21.71 -8.89
N SER A 246 -18.90 -20.86 -9.90
CA SER A 246 -17.58 -20.26 -10.17
C SER A 246 -17.00 -19.46 -8.99
N TYR A 247 -17.86 -19.07 -8.05
CA TYR A 247 -17.47 -18.41 -6.81
C TYR A 247 -17.06 -19.47 -5.77
N ALA A 248 -15.89 -20.08 -5.99
CA ALA A 248 -15.37 -21.15 -5.14
C ALA A 248 -14.03 -20.80 -4.48
N VAL A 249 -13.69 -21.45 -3.37
CA VAL A 249 -12.41 -21.32 -2.66
C VAL A 249 -12.00 -22.67 -2.07
N MET A 250 -10.73 -23.05 -2.23
CA MET A 250 -10.17 -24.22 -1.55
C MET A 250 -10.09 -23.95 -0.05
N LEU A 251 -10.38 -24.96 0.77
CA LEU A 251 -10.45 -24.80 2.21
C LEU A 251 -9.06 -24.44 2.79
N ASP A 252 -8.00 -25.05 2.26
CA ASP A 252 -6.61 -24.77 2.65
C ASP A 252 -6.06 -23.44 2.12
N ASP A 253 -6.78 -22.77 1.22
CA ASP A 253 -6.46 -21.43 0.73
C ASP A 253 -7.21 -20.31 1.49
N LEU A 254 -8.01 -20.67 2.50
CA LEU A 254 -8.73 -19.71 3.32
C LEU A 254 -7.76 -18.82 4.11
N PRO A 255 -7.86 -17.48 3.99
CA PRO A 255 -7.01 -16.57 4.77
C PRO A 255 -7.17 -16.78 6.28
N GLY A 256 -6.06 -16.72 7.01
CA GLY A 256 -6.11 -16.80 8.48
C GLY A 256 -6.38 -18.20 9.05
N ASN A 257 -6.40 -19.24 8.19
CA ASN A 257 -6.46 -20.66 8.54
C ASN A 257 -7.50 -20.97 9.64
N PRO A 258 -8.79 -20.79 9.36
CA PRO A 258 -9.84 -21.12 10.33
C PRO A 258 -9.76 -22.59 10.74
N ARG A 259 -9.98 -22.88 12.02
CA ARG A 259 -10.00 -24.24 12.54
C ARG A 259 -11.41 -24.79 12.49
N ILE A 260 -11.55 -26.04 12.08
CA ILE A 260 -12.82 -26.78 12.03
C ILE A 260 -12.70 -27.93 13.03
N ASN A 261 -13.72 -28.14 13.85
CA ASN A 261 -13.73 -29.23 14.82
C ASN A 261 -14.34 -30.52 14.24
N GLU A 262 -14.31 -31.59 15.03
CA GLU A 262 -14.86 -32.91 14.66
C GLU A 262 -16.36 -32.88 14.30
N ASN A 263 -17.10 -31.89 14.84
CA ASN A 263 -18.52 -31.69 14.57
C ASN A 263 -18.77 -30.77 13.35
N GLY A 264 -17.73 -30.39 12.60
CA GLY A 264 -17.88 -29.53 11.43
C GLY A 264 -18.06 -28.04 11.72
N ASN A 265 -17.95 -27.64 12.98
CA ASN A 265 -18.13 -26.26 13.40
C ASN A 265 -16.81 -25.48 13.31
N ILE A 266 -16.93 -24.25 12.81
CA ILE A 266 -15.81 -23.31 12.72
C ILE A 266 -15.49 -22.78 14.11
N GLN A 267 -14.31 -23.11 14.63
CA GLN A 267 -13.89 -22.70 15.96
C GLN A 267 -13.37 -21.26 15.98
N ALA A 268 -13.76 -20.52 17.02
CA ALA A 268 -13.14 -19.25 17.35
C ALA A 268 -11.66 -19.50 17.71
N GLY A 269 -10.75 -18.84 16.99
CA GLY A 269 -9.35 -18.80 17.40
C GLY A 269 -9.15 -17.93 18.65
N SER A 270 -7.95 -17.96 19.23
CA SER A 270 -7.59 -17.11 20.37
C SER A 270 -7.92 -15.63 20.15
N ALA A 271 -8.52 -14.98 21.16
CA ALA A 271 -8.81 -13.55 21.11
C ALA A 271 -7.52 -12.73 20.91
N SER A 272 -6.45 -13.08 21.63
CA SER A 272 -5.11 -12.47 21.50
C SER A 272 -4.55 -12.55 20.08
N GLY A 273 -4.63 -13.71 19.43
CA GLY A 273 -4.16 -13.87 18.05
C GLY A 273 -4.98 -13.05 17.05
N THR A 274 -6.26 -12.80 17.33
CA THR A 274 -7.12 -11.94 16.50
C THR A 274 -6.77 -10.47 16.69
N ILE A 275 -6.55 -10.03 17.93
CA ILE A 275 -6.14 -8.67 18.28
C ILE A 275 -4.80 -8.33 17.62
N LEU A 276 -3.84 -9.27 17.64
CA LEU A 276 -2.52 -9.07 17.04
C LEU A 276 -2.59 -8.70 15.56
N LEU A 277 -3.53 -9.29 14.81
CA LEU A 277 -3.72 -9.01 13.37
C LEU A 277 -4.26 -7.61 13.09
N LEU A 278 -4.88 -6.97 14.09
CA LEU A 278 -5.44 -5.63 13.98
C LEU A 278 -4.46 -4.54 14.39
N ILE A 279 -3.36 -4.88 15.08
CA ILE A 279 -2.38 -3.89 15.55
C ILE A 279 -1.83 -3.06 14.39
N ILE A 280 -1.38 -3.71 13.32
CA ILE A 280 -0.77 -2.99 12.18
C ILE A 280 -1.80 -2.10 11.45
N PRO A 281 -3.00 -2.60 11.06
CA PRO A 281 -4.04 -1.74 10.51
C PRO A 281 -4.40 -0.55 11.41
N LEU A 282 -4.64 -0.79 12.70
CA LEU A 282 -5.04 0.25 13.65
C LEU A 282 -3.92 1.27 13.86
N ALA A 283 -2.69 0.82 14.08
CA ALA A 283 -1.53 1.70 14.23
C ALA A 283 -1.32 2.56 12.99
N THR A 284 -1.53 2.00 11.81
CA THR A 284 -1.44 2.74 10.54
C THR A 284 -2.50 3.83 10.45
N ILE A 285 -3.77 3.48 10.65
CA ILE A 285 -4.89 4.43 10.53
C ILE A 285 -4.80 5.51 11.61
N ILE A 286 -4.66 5.10 12.87
CA ILE A 286 -4.65 6.01 14.02
C ILE A 286 -3.38 6.87 13.99
N GLY A 287 -2.21 6.28 13.77
CA GLY A 287 -0.94 7.01 13.76
C GLY A 287 -0.90 8.10 12.69
N HIS A 288 -1.34 7.78 11.46
CA HIS A 288 -1.41 8.79 10.40
C HIS A 288 -2.55 9.78 10.60
N GLY A 289 -3.69 9.35 11.15
CA GLY A 289 -4.80 10.24 11.51
C GLY A 289 -4.39 11.30 12.54
N ILE A 290 -3.72 10.88 13.61
CA ILE A 290 -3.17 11.78 14.63
C ILE A 290 -2.15 12.74 14.00
N TYR A 291 -1.23 12.25 13.17
CA TYR A 291 -0.26 13.10 12.50
C TYR A 291 -0.93 14.18 11.63
N ILE A 292 -1.95 13.82 10.87
CA ILE A 292 -2.70 14.78 10.03
C ILE A 292 -3.38 15.83 10.92
N TYR A 293 -4.03 15.39 12.00
CA TYR A 293 -4.70 16.29 12.94
C TYR A 293 -3.71 17.31 13.53
N LEU A 294 -2.61 16.82 14.10
CA LEU A 294 -1.60 17.68 14.74
C LEU A 294 -0.86 18.60 13.79
N LYS A 295 -0.73 18.22 12.50
CA LYS A 295 0.04 19.00 11.54
C LYS A 295 -0.79 20.01 10.76
N PHE A 296 -2.08 19.73 10.56
CA PHE A 296 -2.91 20.50 9.63
C PHE A 296 -4.21 21.03 10.24
N LEU A 297 -4.67 20.50 11.39
CA LEU A 297 -5.97 20.83 11.97
C LEU A 297 -5.92 21.42 13.39
N SER A 298 -4.79 21.30 14.10
CA SER A 298 -4.52 21.99 15.37
C SER A 298 -3.65 23.21 15.17
#